data_AF-A0A2V5WHE1-F1
#
_entry.id   AF-A0A2V5WHE1-F1
#
_cell.length_a   1.000
_cell.length_b   1.000
_cell.length_c   1.000
_cell.angle_alpha   90.00
_cell.angle_beta   90.00
_cell.angle_gamma   90.00
#
_symmetry.space_group_name_H-M   'P 1'
#
loop_
_entity.id
_entity.type
_entity.pdbx_description
1 polymer ?
#
loop_
_entity_poly.entity_id
_entity_poly.type
_entity_poly.pdbx_seq_one_letter_code
_entity_poly.pdbx_strand_id
1 'polypeptide(L)' 'MKTTKTVLVLLATFLLLRSQITANGGEYTAVSPQLSLGEVTRTVLENNPAIKEAENRWQAAQQRIRQANAWDDPRV' A
#
# COMPACT_ATOMS: atom_id res chain seq x y z
N MET A 1 -25.11 8.94 9.30
CA MET A 1 -25.41 7.52 9.64
C MET A 1 -25.89 6.65 8.47
N LYS A 2 -25.93 7.15 7.21
CA LYS A 2 -26.35 6.36 6.04
C LYS A 2 -25.15 5.63 5.40
N THR A 3 -24.00 6.29 5.30
CA THR A 3 -22.74 5.78 4.73
C THR A 3 -22.13 4.65 5.54
N THR A 4 -22.15 4.72 6.87
CA THR A 4 -21.61 3.67 7.75
C THR A 4 -22.36 2.34 7.62
N LYS A 5 -23.68 2.39 7.44
CA LYS A 5 -24.50 1.19 7.19
C LYS A 5 -24.20 0.59 5.82
N THR A 6 -24.02 1.42 4.79
CA THR A 6 -23.64 0.95 3.45
C THR A 6 -22.26 0.30 3.45
N VAL A 7 -21.29 0.87 4.17
CA VAL A 7 -19.95 0.28 4.33
C VAL A 7 -20.00 -1.07 5.04
N LEU A 8 -20.78 -1.17 6.13
CA LEU A 8 -20.96 -2.43 6.86
C LEU A 8 -21.63 -3.52 6.01
N VAL A 9 -22.62 -3.15 5.19
CA VAL A 9 -23.28 -4.09 4.28
C VAL A 9 -22.30 -4.56 3.21
N LEU A 10 -21.56 -3.66 2.56
CA LEU A 10 -20.56 -4.02 1.55
C LEU A 10 -19.47 -4.95 2.13
N LEU A 11 -19.02 -4.66 3.36
CA LEU A 11 -18.03 -5.48 4.06
C LEU A 11 -18.57 -6.88 4.38
N ALA A 12 -19.81 -6.99 4.88
CA ALA A 12 -20.43 -8.28 5.16
C ALA A 12 -20.61 -9.12 3.88
N THR A 13 -21.04 -8.50 2.78
CA THR A 13 -21.20 -9.19 1.49
C THR A 13 -19.86 -9.68 0.95
N PHE A 14 -18.79 -8.89 1.10
CA PHE A 14 -17.44 -9.26 0.67
C PHE A 14 -16.88 -10.45 1.47
N LEU A 15 -17.11 -10.46 2.79
CA LEU A 15 -16.69 -11.56 3.68
C LEU A 15 -17.43 -12.86 3.38
N LEU A 16 -18.74 -12.80 3.13
CA LEU A 16 -19.55 -13.96 2.74
C LEU A 16 -19.10 -14.52 1.38
N LEU A 17 -18.83 -13.66 0.40
CA LEU A 17 -18.33 -14.08 -0.91
C LEU A 17 -16.97 -14.79 -0.82
N ARG A 18 -16.05 -14.29 0.03
CA ARG A 18 -14.77 -14.97 0.29
C ARG A 18 -14.94 -16.35 0.90
N SER A 19 -15.88 -16.52 1.82
CA SER A 19 -16.10 -17.81 2.50
C SER A 19 -16.61 -18.89 1.54
N GLN A 20 -17.44 -18.53 0.55
CA GLN A 20 -17.98 -19.49 -0.42
C GLN A 20 -16.94 -19.97 -1.44
N ILE A 21 -15.94 -19.14 -1.74
CA ILE A 21 -14.81 -19.50 -2.63
C ILE A 21 -13.94 -20.60 -1.98
N THR A 22 -13.92 -20.72 -0.65
CA THR A 22 -13.18 -21.78 0.06
C THR A 22 -13.97 -23.09 0.17
N ALA A 23 -15.30 -23.04 0.08
CA ALA A 23 -16.17 -24.19 0.31
C ALA A 23 -16.51 -24.98 -0.97
N ASN A 24 -16.53 -24.32 -2.14
CA ASN A 24 -16.86 -24.96 -3.43
C ASN A 24 -15.63 -25.39 -4.27
N GLY A 25 -14.41 -25.09 -3.80
CA GLY A 25 -13.17 -25.51 -4.44
C GLY A 25 -12.73 -26.88 -3.94
N GLY A 26 -13.33 -27.94 -4.48
CA GLY A 26 -12.88 -29.31 -4.24
C GLY A 26 -11.44 -29.54 -4.71
N GLU A 27 -10.68 -30.30 -3.93
CA GLU A 27 -9.44 -30.97 -4.34
C GLU A 27 -8.45 -30.15 -5.17
N TYR A 28 -7.83 -29.16 -4.53
CA TYR A 28 -6.50 -28.74 -4.92
C TYR A 28 -5.66 -28.84 -3.67
N THR A 29 -4.79 -29.85 -3.66
CA THR A 29 -3.56 -29.93 -2.87
C THR A 29 -3.38 -28.75 -1.91
N ALA A 30 -3.38 -29.04 -0.62
CA ALA A 30 -2.96 -28.12 0.42
C ALA A 30 -1.45 -27.79 0.28
N VAL A 31 -1.05 -27.19 -0.84
CA VAL A 31 0.10 -26.32 -0.91
C VAL A 31 -0.39 -25.06 -0.22
N SER A 32 -0.27 -25.05 1.11
CA SER A 32 -0.20 -23.81 1.87
C SER A 32 0.64 -22.85 1.04
N PRO A 33 0.18 -21.64 0.66
CA PRO A 33 1.01 -20.71 -0.09
C PRO A 33 2.29 -20.55 0.70
N GLN A 34 3.36 -21.18 0.21
CA GLN A 34 4.61 -21.24 0.93
C GLN A 34 5.08 -19.80 0.91
N LEU A 35 4.98 -19.11 2.06
CA LEU A 35 5.40 -17.73 2.20
C LEU A 35 6.82 -17.63 1.66
N SER A 36 6.95 -17.10 0.44
CA SER A 36 8.23 -16.96 -0.19
C SER A 36 8.90 -15.77 0.44
N LEU A 37 10.15 -15.95 0.89
CA LEU A 37 10.95 -14.84 1.42
C LEU A 37 11.00 -13.68 0.42
N GLY A 38 11.05 -13.98 -0.89
CA GLY A 38 11.02 -12.97 -1.94
C GLY A 38 9.70 -12.18 -1.98
N GLU A 39 8.57 -12.86 -1.80
CA GLU A 39 7.25 -12.22 -1.78
C GLU A 39 7.08 -11.33 -0.55
N VAL A 40 7.45 -11.83 0.63
CA VAL A 40 7.42 -11.05 1.88
C VAL A 40 8.34 -9.84 1.78
N THR A 41 9.57 -10.02 1.28
CA THR A 41 10.53 -8.93 1.13
C THR A 41 9.99 -7.87 0.17
N ARG A 42 9.41 -8.28 -0.96
CA ARG A 42 8.78 -7.37 -1.92
C ARG A 42 7.66 -6.57 -1.29
N THR A 43 6.72 -7.24 -0.63
CA THR A 43 5.57 -6.57 0.01
C THR A 43 6.02 -5.60 1.10
N VAL A 44 7.05 -5.97 1.89
CA VAL A 44 7.63 -5.11 2.91
C VAL A 44 8.27 -3.89 2.25
N LEU A 45 9.09 -4.04 1.22
CA LEU A 45 9.74 -2.92 0.53
C LEU A 45 8.72 -1.94 -0.08
N GLU A 46 7.65 -2.45 -0.68
CA GLU A 46 6.58 -1.62 -1.28
C GLU A 46 5.77 -0.84 -0.22
N ASN A 47 5.65 -1.38 1.00
CA ASN A 47 4.80 -0.82 2.06
C ASN A 47 5.57 -0.24 3.26
N ASN A 48 6.90 -0.26 3.26
CA ASN A 48 7.70 0.16 4.39
C ASN A 48 7.56 1.67 4.65
N PRO A 49 7.03 2.10 5.82
CA PRO A 49 6.87 3.53 6.13
C PRO A 49 8.21 4.26 6.25
N ALA A 50 9.26 3.61 6.77
CA ALA A 50 10.56 4.24 6.92
C ALA A 50 11.21 4.58 5.57
N ILE A 51 11.01 3.73 4.56
CA ILE A 51 11.49 4.00 3.19
C ILE A 51 10.74 5.20 2.58
N LYS A 52 9.42 5.25 2.76
CA LYS A 52 8.58 6.37 2.28
C LYS A 52 8.94 7.68 2.97
N GLU A 53 9.23 7.65 4.27
CA GLU A 53 9.71 8.81 5.01
C GLU A 53 11.09 9.27 4.53
N ALA A 54 12.00 8.34 4.27
CA ALA A 54 13.32 8.66 3.72
C ALA A 54 13.21 9.35 2.35
N GLU A 55 12.35 8.83 1.45
CA GLU A 55 12.07 9.44 0.15
C GLU A 55 11.48 10.85 0.30
N ASN A 56 10.49 11.04 1.18
CA ASN A 56 9.93 12.36 1.45
C ASN A 56 10.99 13.36 1.96
N ARG A 57 11.91 12.91 2.82
CA ARG A 57 13.01 13.74 3.31
C ARG A 57 13.98 14.11 2.20
N TRP A 58 14.28 13.18 1.31
CA TRP A 58 15.11 13.41 0.14
C TRP A 58 14.48 14.44 -0.80
N GLN A 59 13.20 14.25 -1.17
CA GLN A 59 12.46 15.20 -2.00
C GLN A 59 12.43 16.60 -1.39
N ALA A 60 12.20 16.70 -0.07
CA ALA A 60 12.23 17.97 0.64
C ALA A 60 13.63 18.62 0.60
N ALA A 61 14.71 17.84 0.69
CA ALA A 61 16.06 18.35 0.54
C ALA A 61 16.30 18.91 -0.87
N GLN A 62 15.85 18.20 -1.91
CA GLN A 62 15.94 18.69 -3.29
C GLN A 62 15.15 19.99 -3.50
N GLN A 63 13.97 20.13 -2.90
CA GLN A 63 13.21 21.40 -2.97
C GLN A 63 13.99 22.57 -2.35
N ARG A 64 14.67 22.35 -1.21
CA ARG A 64 15.45 23.41 -0.56
C ARG A 64 16.60 23.90 -1.43
N ILE A 65 17.27 23.00 -2.15
CA ILE A 65 18.32 23.36 -3.13
C ILE A 65 17.73 24.26 -4.22
N ARG A 66 16.56 23.89 -4.77
CA ARG A 66 15.89 24.71 -5.79
C ARG A 66 15.47 26.09 -5.28
N GLN A 67 14.95 26.17 -4.05
CA GLN A 67 14.57 27.44 -3.42
C GLN A 67 15.79 28.34 -3.20
N ALA A 68 16.92 27.79 -2.74
CA ALA A 68 18.16 28.55 -2.59
C ALA A 68 18.66 29.10 -3.93
N ASN A 69 18.68 28.25 -4.98
CA ASN A 69 19.09 28.68 -6.32
C ASN A 69 18.15 29.75 -6.93
N ALA A 70 16.85 29.74 -6.59
CA ALA A 70 15.90 30.74 -7.06
C ALA A 70 16.12 32.12 -6.45
N TRP A 71 16.83 32.21 -5.33
CA TRP A 71 17.17 33.49 -4.68
C TRP A 71 18.34 34.21 -5.36
N ASP A 72 19.24 33.47 -6.01
CA ASP A 72 20.43 33.99 -6.70
C ASP A 72 20.15 34.51 -8.13
N ASP A 73 18.89 34.54 -8.60
CA ASP A 73 18.53 35.10 -9.92
C ASP A 73 17.96 36.53 -9.80
N PRO A 74 18.77 37.59 -10.02
CA PRO A 74 18.32 38.98 -9.96
C PRO A 74 17.60 39.45 -11.24
N ARG A 75 17.18 38.55 -12.14
CA ARG A 75 16.52 38.91 -13.42
C ARG A 75 14.99 38.99 -13.35
N VAL A 76 14.42 38.98 -12.16
CA VAL A 76 13.02 39.35 -11.89
C VAL A 76 12.97 40.67 -11.15
#